data_AF-A0AAU9D4M3-F1
#
_entry.id   AF-A0AAU9D4M3-F1
#
_cell.length_a   1.000
_cell.length_b   1.000
_cell.length_c   1.000
_cell.angle_alpha   90.00
_cell.angle_beta   90.00
_cell.angle_gamma   90.00
#
_symmetry.space_group_name_H-M   'P 1'
#
loop_
_entity.id
_entity.type
_entity.pdbx_description
1 polymer ?
#
loop_
_entity_poly.entity_id
_entity_poly.type
_entity_poly.pdbx_seq_one_letter_code
_entity_poly.pdbx_strand_id
1 'polypeptide(L)'
;MKKNRNVYLSIGSNIGDKFFNILNAIFELNNLNDSFVVRISKLYKTEPYGYLEQDYFINVGIWLKTKLLPYELLDEIGKIELKLKRKREIKWGPRTIDIDIIFYENIKVDRTDLQIPHKEYKKRNFVLHPLKDIYYNKNILKYYSKASGRVEIYKNFDKILVSSCLLGINCKYNGGNNSRKFLKEFLKKFCIVSICPEQLGGLSTPRVPAERFGEKVVNKKGEDVSLEFYNGAKEAGKIAKVTNAKYAMLKAKSPSCGFGKIYDGSFTGRLINGNGVAADFLEKKGIKIFSV
;
A
#
# COMPACT_ATOMS: atom_id res chain seq x y z
N MET A 1 -28.73 -8.74 -7.10
CA MET A 1 -27.56 -8.27 -6.32
C MET A 1 -26.31 -8.32 -7.20
N LYS A 2 -25.45 -7.29 -7.21
CA LYS A 2 -24.17 -7.33 -7.95
C LYS A 2 -23.30 -8.47 -7.38
N LYS A 3 -22.82 -9.39 -8.24
CA LYS A 3 -21.96 -10.53 -7.87
C LYS A 3 -20.49 -10.10 -7.88
N ASN A 4 -19.68 -10.64 -6.96
CA ASN A 4 -18.22 -10.47 -7.01
C ASN A 4 -17.65 -11.11 -8.28
N ARG A 5 -16.93 -10.34 -9.08
CA ARG A 5 -16.24 -10.77 -10.29
C ARG A 5 -14.74 -10.77 -10.09
N ASN A 6 -14.05 -11.67 -10.79
CA ASN A 6 -12.58 -11.73 -10.79
C ASN A 6 -12.02 -10.73 -11.80
N VAL A 7 -11.18 -9.81 -11.33
CA VAL A 7 -10.52 -8.82 -12.17
C VAL A 7 -9.01 -8.96 -12.00
N TYR A 8 -8.28 -8.89 -13.10
CA TYR A 8 -6.82 -8.98 -13.11
C TYR A 8 -6.26 -7.66 -13.63
N LEU A 9 -5.51 -6.98 -12.76
CA LEU A 9 -4.91 -5.68 -13.03
C LEU A 9 -3.41 -5.82 -13.20
N SER A 10 -2.83 -4.95 -14.01
CA SER A 10 -1.38 -4.71 -14.08
C SER A 10 -1.09 -3.32 -13.54
N ILE A 11 -0.16 -3.22 -12.58
CA ILE A 11 0.28 -1.94 -12.02
C ILE A 11 1.75 -1.73 -12.39
N GLY A 12 2.11 -0.53 -12.85
CA GLY A 12 3.49 -0.15 -13.15
C GLY A 12 3.87 1.23 -12.62
N SER A 13 5.11 1.39 -12.16
CA SER A 13 5.68 2.69 -11.75
C SER A 13 7.14 2.81 -12.19
N ASN A 14 7.56 3.97 -12.72
CA ASN A 14 8.96 4.27 -13.01
C ASN A 14 9.45 5.67 -12.59
N ILE A 15 8.58 6.56 -12.08
CA ILE A 15 9.01 7.85 -11.52
C ILE A 15 9.08 7.77 -9.98
N GLY A 16 10.11 8.38 -9.41
CA GLY A 16 10.24 8.59 -7.96
C GLY A 16 10.42 7.27 -7.20
N ASP A 17 9.74 7.16 -6.06
CA ASP A 17 9.80 5.93 -5.26
C ASP A 17 8.81 4.89 -5.76
N LYS A 18 9.27 4.11 -6.73
CA LYS A 18 8.47 3.11 -7.43
C LYS A 18 7.87 2.08 -6.48
N PHE A 19 8.62 1.66 -5.47
CA PHE A 19 8.14 0.69 -4.49
C PHE A 19 7.00 1.29 -3.65
N PHE A 20 7.21 2.52 -3.13
CA PHE A 20 6.19 3.24 -2.38
C PHE A 20 4.92 3.49 -3.18
N ASN A 21 5.04 3.88 -4.45
CA ASN A 21 3.89 4.11 -5.33
C ASN A 21 3.07 2.83 -5.54
N ILE A 22 3.75 1.70 -5.83
CA ILE A 22 3.10 0.40 -6.01
C ILE A 22 2.36 -0.04 -4.74
N LEU A 23 3.00 0.06 -3.56
CA LEU A 23 2.34 -0.34 -2.31
C LEU A 23 1.10 0.52 -2.02
N ASN A 24 1.19 1.84 -2.20
CA ASN A 24 0.02 2.71 -2.02
C ASN A 24 -1.11 2.35 -2.98
N ALA A 25 -0.82 2.12 -4.26
CA ALA A 25 -1.85 1.71 -5.23
C ALA A 25 -2.57 0.42 -4.80
N ILE A 26 -1.84 -0.57 -4.28
CA ILE A 26 -2.41 -1.82 -3.77
C ILE A 26 -3.33 -1.55 -2.58
N PHE A 27 -2.94 -0.69 -1.64
CA PHE A 27 -3.77 -0.36 -0.48
C PHE A 27 -5.02 0.42 -0.87
N GLU A 28 -4.91 1.39 -1.78
CA GLU A 28 -6.07 2.13 -2.31
C GLU A 28 -7.05 1.17 -2.99
N LEU A 29 -6.57 0.26 -3.84
CA LEU A 29 -7.40 -0.77 -4.47
C LEU A 29 -8.08 -1.69 -3.44
N ASN A 30 -7.39 -2.06 -2.37
CA ASN A 30 -7.96 -2.90 -1.32
C ASN A 30 -8.93 -2.13 -0.40
N ASN A 31 -8.90 -0.80 -0.41
CA ASN A 31 -9.80 0.06 0.35
C ASN A 31 -11.01 0.54 -0.46
N LEU A 32 -11.07 0.23 -1.76
CA LEU A 32 -12.25 0.49 -2.58
C LEU A 32 -13.48 -0.24 -2.02
N ASN A 33 -14.63 0.44 -2.03
CA ASN A 33 -15.89 -0.17 -1.65
C ASN A 33 -16.22 -1.36 -2.56
N ASP A 34 -16.86 -2.38 -1.98
CA ASP A 34 -17.24 -3.62 -2.66
C ASP A 34 -16.10 -4.33 -3.41
N SER A 35 -14.85 -4.07 -3.01
CA SER A 35 -13.66 -4.59 -3.65
C SER A 35 -12.65 -5.09 -2.61
N PHE A 36 -11.89 -6.12 -2.95
CA PHE A 36 -10.78 -6.58 -2.11
C PHE A 36 -9.73 -7.32 -2.94
N VAL A 37 -8.48 -7.17 -2.54
CA VAL A 37 -7.36 -7.84 -3.21
C VAL A 37 -7.28 -9.29 -2.72
N VAL A 38 -7.38 -10.23 -3.67
CA VAL A 38 -7.30 -11.67 -3.41
C VAL A 38 -5.85 -12.13 -3.42
N ARG A 39 -5.07 -11.68 -4.41
CA ARG A 39 -3.69 -12.11 -4.59
C ARG A 39 -2.87 -11.02 -5.28
N ILE A 40 -1.58 -10.99 -4.94
CA ILE A 40 -0.58 -10.09 -5.51
C ILE A 40 0.55 -10.97 -6.01
N SER A 41 1.03 -10.72 -7.24
CA SER A 41 2.18 -11.42 -7.80
C SER A 41 3.47 -11.11 -7.02
N LYS A 42 4.62 -11.60 -7.51
CA LYS A 42 5.91 -10.99 -7.18
C LYS A 42 5.99 -9.59 -7.79
N LEU A 43 6.89 -8.76 -7.27
CA LEU A 43 7.27 -7.51 -7.92
C LEU A 43 8.30 -7.83 -9.00
N TYR A 44 8.21 -7.17 -10.14
CA TYR A 44 9.09 -7.40 -11.28
C TYR A 44 9.75 -6.10 -11.71
N LYS A 45 11.08 -6.12 -11.85
CA LYS A 45 11.85 -5.07 -12.48
C LYS A 45 11.85 -5.32 -13.98
N THR A 46 11.49 -4.32 -14.76
CA THR A 46 11.44 -4.44 -16.22
C THR A 46 12.04 -3.22 -16.89
N GLU A 47 12.66 -3.42 -18.04
CA GLU A 47 13.06 -2.30 -18.90
C GLU A 47 11.83 -1.54 -19.41
N PRO A 48 11.98 -0.27 -19.77
CA PRO A 48 10.92 0.50 -20.42
C PRO A 48 10.47 -0.17 -21.72
N TYR A 49 9.19 -0.05 -22.04
CA TYR A 49 8.64 -0.50 -23.32
C TYR A 49 8.37 0.72 -24.21
N GLY A 50 8.95 0.74 -25.41
CA GLY A 50 8.83 1.87 -26.34
C GLY A 50 9.94 2.89 -26.14
N TYR A 51 9.68 4.00 -25.45
CA TYR A 51 10.69 5.04 -25.19
C TYR A 51 11.77 4.52 -24.24
N LEU A 52 13.01 4.40 -24.69
CA LEU A 52 14.07 3.69 -23.96
C LEU A 52 14.87 4.58 -23.00
N GLU A 53 14.90 5.89 -23.22
CA GLU A 53 15.60 6.85 -22.35
C GLU A 53 14.79 7.19 -21.09
N GLN A 54 14.48 6.17 -20.29
CA GLN A 54 13.84 6.34 -19.00
C GLN A 54 14.27 5.24 -18.02
N ASP A 55 14.07 5.50 -16.74
CA ASP A 55 14.39 4.55 -15.67
C ASP A 55 13.49 3.29 -15.75
N TYR A 56 13.95 2.18 -15.18
CA TYR A 56 13.23 0.89 -15.17
C TYR A 56 11.85 0.99 -14.50
N PHE A 57 10.92 0.12 -14.88
CA PHE A 57 9.64 -0.01 -14.20
C PHE A 57 9.70 -1.07 -13.09
N ILE A 58 8.95 -0.84 -12.02
CA ILE A 58 8.48 -1.91 -11.14
C ILE A 58 7.04 -2.24 -11.56
N ASN A 59 6.78 -3.51 -11.88
CA ASN A 59 5.47 -4.01 -12.28
C ASN A 59 4.95 -5.09 -11.32
N VAL A 60 3.63 -5.13 -11.13
CA VAL A 60 2.95 -6.13 -10.30
C VAL A 60 1.57 -6.45 -10.87
N GLY A 61 1.16 -7.71 -10.76
CA GLY A 61 -0.16 -8.20 -11.10
C GLY A 61 -1.02 -8.30 -9.86
N ILE A 62 -2.26 -7.83 -9.95
CA ILE A 62 -3.25 -7.89 -8.87
C ILE A 62 -4.45 -8.70 -9.30
N TRP A 63 -4.82 -9.70 -8.50
CA TRP A 63 -6.13 -10.33 -8.59
C TRP A 63 -7.06 -9.65 -7.59
N LEU A 64 -7.99 -8.85 -8.11
CA LEU A 64 -9.02 -8.15 -7.38
C LEU A 64 -10.35 -8.93 -7.50
N LYS A 65 -11.12 -8.99 -6.42
CA LYS A 65 -12.55 -9.29 -6.50
C LYS A 65 -13.32 -8.02 -6.26
N THR A 66 -14.28 -7.72 -7.13
CA THR A 66 -15.10 -6.50 -7.00
C THR A 66 -16.52 -6.73 -7.50
N LYS A 67 -17.49 -5.98 -6.96
CA LYS A 67 -18.85 -5.90 -7.49
C LYS A 67 -19.04 -4.75 -8.49
N LEU A 68 -18.06 -3.84 -8.61
CA LEU A 68 -18.12 -2.72 -9.53
C LEU A 68 -18.30 -3.23 -10.98
N LEU A 69 -18.86 -2.41 -11.86
CA LEU A 69 -18.85 -2.65 -13.29
C LEU A 69 -17.48 -2.24 -13.88
N PRO A 70 -17.10 -2.68 -15.09
CA PRO A 70 -15.81 -2.35 -15.67
C PRO A 70 -15.50 -0.85 -15.70
N TYR A 71 -16.48 -0.02 -16.05
CA TYR A 71 -16.38 1.43 -16.10
C TYR A 71 -16.36 2.06 -14.70
N GLU A 72 -17.19 1.56 -13.76
CA GLU A 72 -17.13 2.00 -12.36
C GLU A 72 -15.73 1.75 -11.77
N LEU A 73 -15.12 0.59 -12.06
CA LEU A 73 -13.76 0.29 -11.63
C LEU A 73 -12.72 1.16 -12.34
N LEU A 74 -12.88 1.45 -13.63
CA LEU A 74 -12.00 2.33 -14.38
C LEU A 74 -11.98 3.75 -13.79
N ASP A 75 -13.15 4.28 -13.41
CA ASP A 75 -13.27 5.58 -12.77
C ASP A 75 -12.58 5.62 -11.40
N GLU A 76 -12.77 4.58 -10.58
CA GLU A 76 -12.07 4.45 -9.29
C GLU A 76 -10.55 4.35 -9.47
N ILE A 77 -10.09 3.59 -10.47
CA ILE A 77 -8.67 3.52 -10.83
C ILE A 77 -8.15 4.91 -11.20
N GLY A 78 -8.88 5.67 -12.03
CA GLY A 78 -8.49 7.03 -12.41
C GLY A 78 -8.34 7.97 -11.20
N LYS A 79 -9.25 7.86 -10.22
CA LYS A 79 -9.16 8.61 -8.95
C LYS A 79 -7.91 8.22 -8.15
N ILE A 80 -7.58 6.94 -8.09
CA ILE A 80 -6.37 6.44 -7.42
C ILE A 80 -5.11 6.99 -8.10
N GLU A 81 -5.04 6.93 -9.42
CA GLU A 81 -3.89 7.46 -10.18
C GLU A 81 -3.70 8.97 -9.95
N LEU A 82 -4.78 9.75 -9.99
CA LEU A 82 -4.75 11.19 -9.69
C LEU A 82 -4.27 11.46 -8.26
N LYS A 83 -4.79 10.71 -7.27
CA LYS A 83 -4.39 10.83 -5.85
C LYS A 83 -2.90 10.54 -5.66
N LEU A 84 -2.35 9.55 -6.36
CA LEU A 84 -0.93 9.19 -6.34
C LEU A 84 -0.08 10.05 -7.29
N LYS A 85 -0.59 11.25 -7.62
CA LYS A 85 0.10 12.29 -8.40
C LYS A 85 0.57 11.80 -9.76
N ARG A 86 -0.30 11.15 -10.54
CA ARG A 86 -0.01 10.81 -11.94
C ARG A 86 0.47 12.05 -12.71
N LYS A 87 1.76 12.08 -13.03
CA LYS A 87 2.34 13.01 -14.01
C LYS A 87 2.67 12.22 -15.27
N ARG A 88 2.10 12.61 -16.41
CA ARG A 88 2.40 12.05 -17.73
C ARG A 88 2.64 13.19 -18.70
N GLU A 89 3.90 13.41 -19.03
CA GLU A 89 4.31 14.48 -19.96
C GLU A 89 4.30 13.99 -21.42
N ILE A 90 4.55 12.69 -21.66
CA ILE A 90 4.65 12.08 -23.00
C ILE A 90 3.84 10.76 -23.08
N LYS A 91 3.26 10.45 -24.25
CA LYS A 91 2.59 9.17 -24.50
C LYS A 91 3.60 8.01 -24.40
N TRP A 92 3.38 7.05 -23.49
CA TRP A 92 4.34 5.97 -23.11
C TRP A 92 5.61 6.46 -22.39
N GLY A 93 5.61 7.72 -21.95
CA GLY A 93 6.67 8.25 -21.12
C GLY A 93 6.54 7.86 -19.64
N PRO A 94 7.44 8.40 -18.81
CA PRO A 94 7.47 8.12 -17.38
C PRO A 94 6.15 8.47 -16.68
N ARG A 95 5.80 7.69 -15.66
CA ARG A 95 4.64 7.88 -14.79
C ARG A 95 4.91 7.43 -13.36
N THR A 96 4.31 8.16 -12.42
CA THR A 96 4.36 7.81 -10.99
C THR A 96 3.59 6.53 -10.69
N ILE A 97 2.47 6.29 -11.37
CA ILE A 97 1.71 5.05 -11.30
C ILE A 97 0.83 4.90 -12.54
N ASP A 98 0.59 3.65 -12.96
CA ASP A 98 -0.34 3.27 -14.03
C ASP A 98 -1.00 1.96 -13.65
N ILE A 99 -2.33 1.89 -13.77
CA ILE A 99 -3.12 0.70 -13.42
C ILE A 99 -4.00 0.33 -14.61
N ASP A 100 -3.67 -0.78 -15.26
CA ASP A 100 -4.41 -1.29 -16.42
C ASP A 100 -5.32 -2.46 -16.02
N ILE A 101 -6.58 -2.44 -16.47
CA ILE A 101 -7.49 -3.61 -16.40
C ILE A 101 -7.11 -4.58 -17.52
N ILE A 102 -6.57 -5.76 -17.19
CA ILE A 102 -6.16 -6.76 -18.19
C ILE A 102 -7.30 -7.71 -18.53
N PHE A 103 -7.91 -8.29 -17.50
CA PHE A 103 -9.03 -9.22 -17.65
C PHE A 103 -10.12 -8.89 -16.64
N TYR A 104 -11.37 -9.11 -17.05
CA TYR A 104 -12.54 -8.90 -16.21
C TYR A 104 -13.47 -10.11 -16.36
N GLU A 105 -13.19 -11.18 -15.62
CA GLU A 105 -13.86 -12.48 -15.74
C GLU A 105 -13.95 -12.89 -17.23
N ASN A 106 -15.16 -13.13 -17.74
CA ASN A 106 -15.44 -13.46 -19.15
C ASN A 106 -15.99 -12.25 -19.93
N ILE A 107 -15.97 -11.05 -19.34
CA ILE A 107 -16.50 -9.84 -19.96
C ILE A 107 -15.54 -9.38 -21.05
N LYS A 108 -16.13 -9.05 -22.21
CA LYS A 108 -15.45 -8.32 -23.27
C LYS A 108 -15.98 -6.90 -23.32
N VAL A 109 -15.08 -5.94 -23.44
CA VAL A 109 -15.41 -4.54 -23.69
C VAL A 109 -14.57 -4.12 -24.89
N ASP A 110 -15.20 -3.54 -25.90
CA ASP A 110 -14.51 -3.00 -27.06
C ASP A 110 -15.00 -1.57 -27.30
N ARG A 111 -14.37 -0.64 -26.59
CA ARG A 111 -14.61 0.80 -26.72
C ARG A 111 -13.27 1.52 -26.83
N THR A 112 -13.32 2.77 -27.27
CA THR A 112 -12.14 3.63 -27.42
C THR A 112 -11.45 3.92 -26.09
N ASP A 113 -12.22 4.00 -25.00
CA ASP A 113 -11.79 4.33 -23.64
C ASP A 113 -11.44 3.08 -22.80
N LEU A 114 -12.00 1.92 -23.12
CA LEU A 114 -11.77 0.66 -22.40
C LEU A 114 -11.83 -0.55 -23.32
N GLN A 115 -10.74 -1.32 -23.36
CA GLN A 115 -10.68 -2.61 -24.06
C GLN A 115 -10.36 -3.74 -23.08
N ILE A 116 -11.25 -4.72 -22.99
CA ILE A 116 -11.09 -5.91 -22.15
C ILE A 116 -11.33 -7.16 -23.00
N PRO A 117 -10.39 -8.12 -23.05
CA PRO A 117 -9.05 -8.05 -22.47
C PRO A 117 -8.18 -6.93 -23.06
N HIS A 118 -7.23 -6.40 -22.29
CA HIS A 118 -6.37 -5.30 -22.74
C HIS A 118 -5.62 -5.66 -24.03
N LYS A 119 -5.90 -4.99 -25.16
CA LYS A 119 -5.40 -5.35 -26.51
C LYS A 119 -3.93 -5.82 -26.61
N GLU A 120 -3.01 -5.14 -25.94
CA GLU A 120 -1.57 -5.41 -26.05
C GLU A 120 -1.02 -6.38 -24.98
N TYR A 121 -1.86 -6.97 -24.11
CA TYR A 121 -1.36 -7.78 -22.98
C TYR A 121 -0.50 -8.96 -23.45
N LYS A 122 -0.82 -9.53 -24.62
CA LYS A 122 -0.13 -10.69 -25.21
C LYS A 122 1.28 -10.38 -25.69
N LYS A 123 1.64 -9.11 -25.87
CA LYS A 123 2.95 -8.69 -26.41
C LYS A 123 3.92 -8.20 -25.33
N ARG A 124 3.47 -8.14 -24.06
CA ARG A 124 4.16 -7.42 -22.98
C ARG A 124 4.60 -8.38 -21.87
N ASN A 125 5.90 -8.68 -21.79
CA ASN A 125 6.42 -9.56 -20.74
C ASN A 125 6.18 -8.99 -19.34
N PHE A 126 6.21 -7.67 -19.18
CA PHE A 126 5.94 -7.01 -17.90
C PHE A 126 4.49 -7.17 -17.42
N VAL A 127 3.55 -7.55 -18.30
CA VAL A 127 2.17 -7.92 -17.95
C VAL A 127 2.06 -9.43 -17.75
N LEU A 128 2.61 -10.21 -18.67
CA LEU A 128 2.48 -11.67 -18.64
C LEU A 128 3.14 -12.28 -17.40
N HIS A 129 4.39 -11.91 -17.08
CA HIS A 129 5.13 -12.45 -15.94
C HIS A 129 4.39 -12.31 -14.60
N PRO A 130 3.93 -11.10 -14.21
CA PRO A 130 3.08 -10.96 -13.03
C PRO A 130 1.77 -11.74 -13.10
N LEU A 131 1.11 -11.81 -14.28
CA LEU A 131 -0.15 -12.54 -14.41
C LEU A 131 -0.01 -14.04 -14.15
N LYS A 132 1.10 -14.68 -14.53
CA LYS A 132 1.32 -16.12 -14.23
C LYS A 132 1.32 -16.45 -12.74
N ASP A 133 1.68 -15.50 -11.89
CA ASP A 133 1.65 -15.71 -10.44
C ASP A 133 0.22 -15.74 -9.87
N ILE A 134 -0.75 -15.15 -10.58
CA ILE A 134 -2.10 -14.87 -10.04
C ILE A 134 -3.26 -15.41 -10.89
N TYR A 135 -3.03 -15.69 -12.18
CA TYR A 135 -4.05 -16.12 -13.14
C TYR A 135 -3.79 -17.56 -13.59
N TYR A 136 -4.71 -18.47 -13.23
CA TYR A 136 -4.52 -19.91 -13.38
C TYR A 136 -4.75 -20.45 -14.80
N ASN A 137 -5.07 -19.60 -15.78
CA ASN A 137 -5.31 -20.07 -17.14
C ASN A 137 -3.99 -20.29 -17.90
N LYS A 138 -3.61 -21.56 -18.07
CA LYS A 138 -2.36 -21.95 -18.76
C LYS A 138 -2.27 -21.45 -20.21
N ASN A 139 -3.37 -21.06 -20.85
CA ASN A 139 -3.34 -20.52 -22.21
C ASN A 139 -2.54 -19.22 -22.34
N ILE A 140 -2.27 -18.49 -21.24
CA ILE A 140 -1.40 -17.31 -21.32
C ILE A 140 0.07 -17.67 -21.60
N LEU A 141 0.49 -18.91 -21.27
CA LEU A 141 1.88 -19.33 -21.38
C LEU A 141 2.38 -19.33 -22.83
N LYS A 142 1.50 -19.56 -23.81
CA LYS A 142 1.84 -19.56 -25.25
C LYS A 142 2.27 -18.19 -25.79
N TYR A 143 2.02 -17.12 -25.04
CA TYR A 143 2.39 -15.76 -25.44
C TYR A 143 3.78 -15.34 -24.95
N TYR A 144 4.38 -16.07 -24.00
CA TYR A 144 5.67 -15.69 -23.41
C TYR A 144 6.82 -15.69 -24.41
N SER A 145 6.87 -16.68 -25.31
CA SER A 145 7.92 -16.75 -26.34
C SER A 145 7.80 -15.65 -27.41
N LYS A 146 6.63 -15.00 -27.50
CA LYS A 146 6.33 -13.95 -28.50
C LYS A 146 6.38 -12.54 -27.91
N ALA A 147 6.43 -12.42 -26.59
CA ALA A 147 6.40 -11.15 -25.90
C ALA A 147 7.83 -10.64 -25.66
N SER A 148 7.99 -9.32 -25.78
CA SER A 148 9.28 -8.63 -25.66
C SER A 148 9.45 -7.96 -24.30
N GLY A 149 10.70 -7.63 -23.97
CA GLY A 149 11.10 -6.90 -22.76
C GLY A 149 11.73 -7.82 -21.70
N ARG A 150 12.87 -7.41 -21.16
CA ARG A 150 13.57 -8.11 -20.08
C ARG A 150 12.80 -7.95 -18.77
N VAL A 151 12.64 -9.06 -18.05
CA VAL A 151 11.90 -9.13 -16.79
C VAL A 151 12.71 -9.87 -15.75
N GLU A 152 12.88 -9.27 -14.58
CA GLU A 152 13.58 -9.84 -13.45
C GLU A 152 12.73 -9.70 -12.19
N ILE A 153 12.86 -10.62 -11.24
CA ILE A 153 12.17 -10.47 -9.95
C ILE A 153 12.80 -9.30 -9.19
N TYR A 154 11.99 -8.30 -8.85
CA TYR A 154 12.41 -7.20 -8.01
C TYR A 154 12.45 -7.66 -6.55
N LYS A 155 13.66 -7.67 -5.97
CA LYS A 155 13.87 -7.93 -4.55
C LYS A 155 14.08 -6.59 -3.84
N ASN A 156 13.13 -6.21 -2.99
CA ASN A 156 13.34 -5.09 -2.08
C ASN A 156 14.01 -5.61 -0.80
N PHE A 157 15.21 -5.09 -0.51
CA PHE A 157 15.94 -5.40 0.72
C PHE A 157 15.70 -4.35 1.83
N ASP A 158 15.04 -3.24 1.52
CA ASP A 158 14.71 -2.22 2.51
C ASP A 158 13.75 -2.81 3.56
N LYS A 159 14.06 -2.55 4.83
CA LYS A 159 13.19 -2.93 5.94
C LYS A 159 11.99 -2.00 6.02
N ILE A 160 10.84 -2.58 6.37
CA ILE A 160 9.60 -1.84 6.63
C ILE A 160 9.29 -1.94 8.12
N LEU A 161 9.25 -0.81 8.82
CA LEU A 161 8.70 -0.79 10.18
C LEU A 161 7.20 -1.04 10.09
N VAL A 162 6.63 -1.87 10.94
CA VAL A 162 5.18 -2.15 10.92
C VAL A 162 4.64 -2.01 12.33
N SER A 163 3.54 -1.29 12.50
CA SER A 163 2.82 -1.27 13.79
C SER A 163 2.48 -2.70 14.23
N SER A 164 2.94 -3.11 15.41
CA SER A 164 2.76 -4.49 15.93
C SER A 164 1.31 -4.96 15.91
N CYS A 165 0.35 -4.05 16.14
CA CYS A 165 -1.08 -4.37 16.11
C CYS A 165 -1.57 -4.82 14.72
N LEU A 166 -0.95 -4.33 13.64
CA LEU A 166 -1.26 -4.76 12.27
C LEU A 166 -0.81 -6.19 11.99
N LEU A 167 0.23 -6.66 12.70
CA LEU A 167 0.76 -8.02 12.63
C LEU A 167 -0.02 -9.02 13.50
N GLY A 168 -0.92 -8.52 14.36
CA GLY A 168 -1.74 -9.34 15.24
C GLY A 168 -1.21 -9.45 16.66
N ILE A 169 -0.19 -8.68 17.01
CA ILE A 169 0.30 -8.58 18.38
C ILE A 169 -0.70 -7.74 19.18
N ASN A 170 -1.13 -8.29 20.31
CA ASN A 170 -2.04 -7.64 21.24
C ASN A 170 -1.30 -6.53 22.00
N CYS A 171 -1.25 -5.34 21.43
CA CYS A 171 -0.51 -4.19 21.95
C CYS A 171 -1.33 -2.89 22.03
N LYS A 172 -2.62 -2.93 21.68
CA LYS A 172 -3.49 -1.75 21.70
C LYS A 172 -3.89 -1.36 23.13
N TYR A 173 -4.40 -0.15 23.27
CA TYR A 173 -4.99 0.32 24.53
C TYR A 173 -6.04 -0.62 25.11
N ASN A 174 -6.84 -1.29 24.27
CA ASN A 174 -7.87 -2.22 24.69
C ASN A 174 -7.38 -3.67 24.84
N GLY A 175 -6.07 -3.92 24.81
CA GLY A 175 -5.50 -5.27 24.89
C GLY A 175 -5.61 -6.10 23.60
N GLY A 176 -6.24 -5.58 22.54
CA GLY A 176 -6.41 -6.28 21.27
C GLY A 176 -5.37 -5.90 20.21
N ASN A 177 -5.69 -6.23 18.96
CA ASN A 177 -4.88 -5.90 17.78
C ASN A 177 -5.74 -5.36 16.61
N ASN A 178 -5.11 -5.10 15.46
CA ASN A 178 -5.73 -4.61 14.23
C ASN A 178 -5.37 -5.48 13.02
N SER A 179 -5.05 -6.75 13.24
CA SER A 179 -4.64 -7.62 12.14
C SER A 179 -5.77 -7.89 11.17
N ARG A 180 -5.40 -7.99 9.89
CA ARG A 180 -6.28 -8.37 8.79
C ARG A 180 -5.60 -9.47 7.99
N LYS A 181 -6.38 -10.46 7.52
CA LYS A 181 -5.84 -11.60 6.74
C LYS A 181 -5.03 -11.12 5.53
N PHE A 182 -5.58 -10.17 4.77
CA PHE A 182 -4.89 -9.55 3.63
C PHE A 182 -3.52 -9.00 4.02
N LEU A 183 -3.45 -8.24 5.10
CA LEU A 183 -2.23 -7.57 5.53
C LEU A 183 -1.14 -8.56 5.99
N LYS A 184 -1.54 -9.60 6.72
CA LYS A 184 -0.63 -10.69 7.10
C LYS A 184 -0.01 -11.38 5.89
N GLU A 185 -0.82 -11.75 4.90
CA GLU A 185 -0.32 -12.39 3.67
C GLU A 185 0.53 -11.45 2.81
N PHE A 186 0.16 -10.17 2.76
CA PHE A 186 0.91 -9.16 2.04
C PHE A 186 2.30 -8.92 2.63
N LEU A 187 2.38 -8.76 3.96
CA LEU A 187 3.61 -8.43 4.66
C LEU A 187 4.64 -9.57 4.67
N LYS A 188 4.21 -10.83 4.52
CA LYS A 188 5.12 -11.99 4.35
C LYS A 188 6.09 -11.86 3.16
N LYS A 189 5.77 -10.99 2.19
CA LYS A 189 6.61 -10.73 1.02
C LYS A 189 7.76 -9.76 1.28
N PHE A 190 7.78 -9.10 2.44
CA PHE A 190 8.72 -8.04 2.76
C PHE A 190 9.52 -8.35 4.02
N CYS A 191 10.65 -7.68 4.15
CA CYS A 191 11.44 -7.76 5.35
C CYS A 191 10.93 -6.73 6.37
N ILE A 192 10.15 -7.21 7.35
CA ILE A 192 9.46 -6.34 8.30
C ILE A 192 10.19 -6.25 9.64
N VAL A 193 10.01 -5.13 10.32
CA VAL A 193 10.46 -4.90 11.70
C VAL A 193 9.24 -4.44 12.51
N SER A 194 8.81 -5.22 13.48
CA SER A 194 7.63 -4.90 14.29
C SER A 194 7.95 -3.80 15.31
N ILE A 195 7.10 -2.78 15.40
CA ILE A 195 7.21 -1.72 16.41
C ILE A 195 5.85 -1.39 17.04
N CYS A 196 5.83 -1.17 18.35
CA CYS A 196 4.70 -0.56 19.06
C CYS A 196 5.25 0.64 19.83
N PRO A 197 5.22 1.85 19.25
CA PRO A 197 5.81 3.02 19.90
C PRO A 197 5.28 3.24 21.31
N GLU A 198 3.99 3.02 21.55
CA GLU A 198 3.40 3.15 22.88
C GLU A 198 4.06 2.20 23.91
N GLN A 199 4.34 0.94 23.56
CA GLN A 199 5.02 -0.01 24.46
C GLN A 199 6.52 0.27 24.57
N LEU A 200 7.16 0.65 23.47
CA LEU A 200 8.56 1.10 23.48
C LEU A 200 8.76 2.32 24.38
N GLY A 201 7.70 3.13 24.52
CA GLY A 201 7.63 4.28 25.41
C GLY A 201 7.41 3.97 26.88
N GLY A 202 7.10 2.71 27.22
CA GLY A 202 6.84 2.27 28.59
C GLY A 202 5.36 2.09 28.95
N LEU A 203 4.41 2.33 28.03
CA LEU A 203 2.99 2.13 28.34
C LEU A 203 2.62 0.64 28.40
N SER A 204 1.75 0.31 29.36
CA SER A 204 1.19 -1.04 29.51
C SER A 204 0.25 -1.43 28.36
N THR A 205 -0.09 -2.72 28.31
CA THR A 205 -1.18 -3.25 27.49
C THR A 205 -2.06 -4.15 28.37
N PRO A 206 -3.37 -3.87 28.53
CA PRO A 206 -4.10 -2.69 28.08
C PRO A 206 -3.65 -1.41 28.81
N ARG A 207 -4.11 -0.25 28.33
CA ARG A 207 -3.85 1.08 28.89
C ARG A 207 -5.05 2.00 28.66
N VAL A 208 -5.14 3.10 29.40
CA VAL A 208 -6.20 4.11 29.20
C VAL A 208 -6.06 4.69 27.78
N PRO A 209 -7.14 4.80 26.99
CA PRO A 209 -7.09 5.45 25.67
C PRO A 209 -6.55 6.87 25.79
N ALA A 210 -5.70 7.26 24.84
CA ALA A 210 -5.14 8.60 24.77
C ALA A 210 -5.34 9.22 23.39
N GLU A 211 -5.40 10.54 23.35
CA GLU A 211 -5.50 11.33 22.14
C GLU A 211 -4.47 12.46 22.18
N ARG A 212 -3.97 12.84 21.00
CA ARG A 212 -2.96 13.89 20.88
C ARG A 212 -3.67 15.24 20.76
N PHE A 213 -3.25 16.20 21.58
CA PHE A 213 -3.71 17.59 21.56
C PHE A 213 -2.50 18.52 21.41
N GLY A 214 -2.25 18.99 20.19
CA GLY A 214 -1.04 19.75 19.87
C GLY A 214 0.24 18.96 20.17
N GLU A 215 1.04 19.47 21.09
CA GLU A 215 2.28 18.83 21.57
C GLU A 215 2.06 17.89 22.78
N LYS A 216 0.85 17.80 23.30
CA LYS A 216 0.55 16.89 24.41
C LYS A 216 -0.17 15.65 23.93
N VAL A 217 -0.02 14.58 24.69
CA VAL A 217 -0.86 13.39 24.60
C VAL A 217 -1.50 13.19 25.96
N VAL A 218 -2.82 13.32 26.01
CA VAL A 218 -3.59 13.23 27.25
C VAL A 218 -4.46 11.98 27.17
N ASN A 219 -4.56 11.25 28.26
CA ASN A 219 -5.43 10.08 28.32
C ASN A 219 -6.86 10.46 28.73
N LYS A 220 -7.81 9.53 28.59
CA LYS A 220 -9.23 9.79 28.87
C LYS A 220 -9.52 10.16 30.34
N LYS A 221 -8.58 9.92 31.27
CA LYS A 221 -8.68 10.34 32.68
C LYS A 221 -8.14 11.76 32.90
N GLY A 222 -7.61 12.42 31.87
CA GLY A 222 -7.00 13.74 31.97
C GLY A 222 -5.51 13.71 32.34
N GLU A 223 -4.88 12.54 32.42
CA GLU A 223 -3.46 12.41 32.75
C GLU A 223 -2.59 12.70 31.51
N ASP A 224 -1.55 13.51 31.68
CA ASP A 224 -0.56 13.78 30.63
C ASP A 224 0.41 12.59 30.51
N VAL A 225 0.35 11.89 29.38
CA VAL A 225 1.17 10.72 29.06
C VAL A 225 2.13 11.02 27.90
N SER A 226 2.45 12.29 27.68
CA SER A 226 3.27 12.72 26.54
C SER A 226 4.67 12.08 26.56
N LEU A 227 5.25 11.91 27.76
CA LEU A 227 6.62 11.41 27.92
C LEU A 227 6.79 10.02 27.29
N GLU A 228 5.87 9.11 27.55
CA GLU A 228 5.90 7.76 27.02
C GLU A 228 5.76 7.77 25.50
N PHE A 229 4.86 8.58 24.95
CA PHE A 229 4.71 8.69 23.49
C PHE A 229 5.98 9.23 22.81
N TYR A 230 6.62 10.24 23.40
CA TYR A 230 7.86 10.80 22.88
C TYR A 230 9.05 9.85 23.01
N ASN A 231 9.17 9.13 24.12
CA ASN A 231 10.18 8.11 24.30
C ASN A 231 9.98 6.97 23.28
N GLY A 232 8.73 6.53 23.11
CA GLY A 232 8.34 5.54 22.13
C GLY A 232 8.70 5.92 20.69
N ALA A 233 8.48 7.18 20.32
CA ALA A 233 8.86 7.71 19.01
C ALA A 233 10.39 7.74 18.82
N LYS A 234 11.15 8.15 19.85
CA LYS A 234 12.62 8.12 19.81
C LYS A 234 13.16 6.70 19.64
N GLU A 235 12.63 5.74 20.39
CA GLU A 235 13.01 4.32 20.25
C GLU A 235 12.66 3.76 18.87
N ALA A 236 11.45 4.05 18.35
CA ALA A 236 11.08 3.68 17.00
C ALA A 236 12.06 4.25 15.95
N GLY A 237 12.53 5.49 16.14
CA GLY A 237 13.55 6.11 15.29
C GLY A 237 14.94 5.46 15.40
N LYS A 238 15.36 5.04 16.60
CA LYS A 238 16.60 4.26 16.77
C LYS A 238 16.51 2.93 16.04
N ILE A 239 15.37 2.23 16.17
CA ILE A 239 15.11 0.98 15.46
C ILE A 239 15.14 1.22 13.94
N ALA A 240 14.52 2.29 13.45
CA ALA A 240 14.57 2.67 12.03
C ALA A 240 16.01 2.79 11.53
N LYS A 241 16.85 3.51 12.29
CA LYS A 241 18.27 3.74 11.95
C LYS A 241 19.07 2.44 11.95
N VAL A 242 18.99 1.64 13.01
CA VAL A 242 19.77 0.40 13.15
C VAL A 242 19.37 -0.64 12.10
N THR A 243 18.10 -0.68 11.74
CA THR A 243 17.59 -1.63 10.72
C THR A 243 17.69 -1.09 9.29
N ASN A 244 18.16 0.15 9.12
CA ASN A 244 18.17 0.86 7.84
C ASN A 244 16.78 0.85 7.14
N ALA A 245 15.72 0.99 7.95
CA ALA A 245 14.37 1.05 7.42
C ALA A 245 14.15 2.38 6.69
N LYS A 246 13.57 2.32 5.49
CA LYS A 246 13.19 3.51 4.71
C LYS A 246 11.68 3.77 4.73
N TYR A 247 10.92 2.78 5.17
CA TYR A 247 9.47 2.80 5.14
C TYR A 247 8.89 2.42 6.50
N ALA A 248 7.72 2.98 6.82
CA ALA A 248 6.92 2.58 7.96
C ALA A 248 5.46 2.38 7.56
N MET A 249 4.87 1.25 7.92
CA MET A 249 3.46 0.96 7.77
C MET A 249 2.79 1.06 9.13
N LEU A 250 2.11 2.18 9.33
CA LEU A 250 1.61 2.60 10.63
C LEU A 250 0.08 2.56 10.70
N LYS A 251 -0.44 2.18 11.86
CA LYS A 251 -1.89 2.15 12.11
C LYS A 251 -2.48 3.57 12.08
N ALA A 252 -3.41 3.81 11.17
CA ALA A 252 -4.15 5.06 11.03
C ALA A 252 -4.91 5.44 12.31
N LYS A 253 -5.11 6.76 12.52
CA LYS A 253 -5.89 7.37 13.60
C LYS A 253 -5.34 7.19 15.03
N SER A 254 -4.22 6.50 15.23
CA SER A 254 -3.59 6.38 16.55
C SER A 254 -2.92 7.70 16.96
N PRO A 255 -2.96 8.08 18.26
CA PRO A 255 -2.15 9.19 18.80
C PRO A 255 -0.64 9.04 18.60
N SER A 256 -0.15 7.82 18.35
CA SER A 256 1.26 7.55 18.04
C SER A 256 1.51 7.26 16.57
N CYS A 257 0.76 6.29 16.02
CA CYS A 257 0.99 5.76 14.67
C CYS A 257 0.16 6.45 13.57
N GLY A 258 -0.83 7.26 13.92
CA GLY A 258 -1.71 7.91 12.93
C GLY A 258 -0.93 8.82 11.99
N PHE A 259 -1.28 8.84 10.71
CA PHE A 259 -0.61 9.66 9.71
C PHE A 259 -1.65 10.31 8.79
N GLY A 260 -1.56 11.62 8.61
CA GLY A 260 -2.53 12.47 7.90
C GLY A 260 -3.84 12.71 8.64
N LYS A 261 -4.33 11.75 9.44
CA LYS A 261 -5.53 11.87 10.29
C LYS A 261 -5.33 11.28 11.69
N ILE A 262 -5.71 12.04 12.70
CA ILE A 262 -5.77 11.63 14.12
C ILE A 262 -7.08 12.12 14.77
N TYR A 263 -7.42 11.59 15.94
CA TYR A 263 -8.50 12.15 16.74
C TYR A 263 -8.11 13.52 17.32
N ASP A 264 -9.10 14.35 17.61
CA ASP A 264 -8.91 15.76 17.94
C ASP A 264 -8.60 16.06 19.42
N GLY A 265 -8.53 15.04 20.28
CA GLY A 265 -8.26 15.21 21.71
C GLY A 265 -9.51 15.30 22.57
N SER A 266 -10.70 15.40 21.95
CA SER A 266 -11.97 15.52 22.68
C SER A 266 -12.56 14.18 23.12
N PHE A 267 -12.01 13.04 22.65
CA PHE A 267 -12.57 11.71 22.85
C PHE A 267 -13.99 11.51 22.28
N THR A 268 -14.44 12.40 21.39
CA THR A 268 -15.74 12.29 20.69
C THR A 268 -15.68 11.43 19.42
N GLY A 269 -14.47 11.01 19.01
CA GLY A 269 -14.25 10.28 17.75
C GLY A 269 -14.11 11.18 16.53
N ARG A 270 -14.15 12.51 16.69
CA ARG A 270 -13.89 13.48 15.61
C ARG A 270 -12.43 13.38 15.14
N LEU A 271 -12.25 13.40 13.81
CA LEU A 271 -10.93 13.33 13.18
C LEU A 271 -10.50 14.70 12.63
N ILE A 272 -9.23 15.03 12.84
CA ILE A 272 -8.57 16.22 12.30
C ILE A 272 -7.37 15.83 11.43
N ASN A 273 -6.90 16.77 10.61
CA ASN A 273 -5.64 16.60 9.91
C ASN A 273 -4.50 16.66 10.93
N GLY A 274 -3.61 15.67 10.88
CA GLY A 274 -2.48 15.60 11.80
C GLY A 274 -1.86 14.22 11.86
N ASN A 275 -0.69 14.16 12.49
CA ASN A 275 0.10 12.95 12.68
C ASN A 275 0.17 12.59 14.16
N GLY A 276 0.23 11.30 14.46
CA GLY A 276 0.60 10.81 15.77
C GLY A 276 2.09 11.05 16.05
N VAL A 277 2.48 10.94 17.32
CA VAL A 277 3.83 11.32 17.77
C VAL A 277 4.94 10.54 17.06
N ALA A 278 4.83 9.21 16.96
CA ALA A 278 5.82 8.39 16.28
C ALA A 278 5.80 8.58 14.76
N ALA A 279 4.62 8.73 14.16
CA ALA A 279 4.51 8.99 12.73
C ALA A 279 5.17 10.33 12.34
N ASP A 280 4.87 11.41 13.06
CA ASP A 280 5.50 12.73 12.87
C ASP A 280 7.03 12.66 13.03
N PHE A 281 7.51 11.97 14.07
CA PHE A 281 8.95 11.81 14.31
C PHE A 281 9.65 11.04 13.17
N LEU A 282 9.07 9.92 12.72
CA LEU A 282 9.63 9.10 11.65
C LEU A 282 9.63 9.84 10.30
N GLU A 283 8.55 10.56 9.98
CA GLU A 283 8.46 11.39 8.77
C GLU A 283 9.56 12.45 8.75
N LYS A 284 9.77 13.17 9.86
CA LYS A 284 10.87 14.15 10.01
C LYS A 284 12.27 13.54 9.86
N LYS A 285 12.40 12.23 10.03
CA LYS A 285 13.64 11.47 9.79
C LYS A 285 13.76 10.93 8.35
N GLY A 286 12.85 11.30 7.46
CA GLY A 286 12.86 10.88 6.06
C GLY A 286 12.25 9.50 5.81
N ILE A 287 11.61 8.89 6.81
CA ILE A 287 10.91 7.61 6.65
C ILE A 287 9.60 7.84 5.94
N LYS A 288 9.35 7.09 4.86
CA LYS A 288 8.10 7.18 4.11
C LYS A 288 7.00 6.35 4.77
N ILE A 289 5.86 6.99 5.05
CA ILE A 289 4.81 6.39 5.86
C ILE A 289 3.63 5.92 4.99
N PHE A 290 3.24 4.66 5.20
CA PHE A 290 1.97 4.09 4.75
C PHE A 290 0.99 4.07 5.91
N SER A 291 -0.18 4.69 5.76
CA SER A 291 -1.23 4.65 6.79
C SER A 291 -2.24 3.56 6.50
N VAL A 292 -2.52 2.68 7.49
CA VAL A 292 -3.38 1.47 7.34
C VAL A 292 -4.45 1.33 8.43
#